data_AF-A0AAT9T1Z6-F1
#
_entry.id   AF-A0AAT9T1Z6-F1
#
_cell.length_a   1.000
_cell.length_b   1.000
_cell.length_c   1.000
_cell.angle_alpha   90.00
_cell.angle_beta   90.00
_cell.angle_gamma   90.00
#
_symmetry.space_group_name_H-M   'P 1'
#
loop_
_entity.id
_entity.type
_entity.pdbx_description
1 polymer ?
#
loop_
_entity_poly.entity_id
_entity_poly.type
_entity_poly.pdbx_seq_one_letter_code
_entity_poly.pdbx_strand_id
1 'polypeptide(L)'
;MTLVGAYVGNDVEAARRFERVVGRLDFISLFVGEASADDFIGSVSWIADLFAGFAKPAVWSVPLIWAGATLADAAGGQCDSRWRAAARILSRHRPDQAIVYVRTGWEQNGTWMKWAARNHERQFNDAFRRFVAVFRSVSIRFRFIWCPNIDQQDPSPTFPGVDFVDLIGLDFYHFPKWDPIEPLASWTHMVTRPYGLQWHLDFARRQKKPVVYPEWGVCSDNFGAYIDLMAEWCRSSDIFFHSYWDSNAAYPGQLTSGQYAATAVAFRSAFGLHSR
;
A
#
# COMPACT_ATOMS: atom_id res chain seq x y z
N MET A 1 11.33 -15.37 -1.25
CA MET A 1 11.52 -14.44 -0.12
C MET A 1 10.65 -13.22 -0.38
N THR A 2 9.86 -12.79 0.60
CA THR A 2 9.00 -11.60 0.51
C THR A 2 9.86 -10.34 0.32
N LEU A 3 9.40 -9.41 -0.52
CA LEU A 3 10.07 -8.12 -0.71
C LEU A 3 9.71 -7.14 0.42
N VAL A 4 10.69 -6.40 0.90
CA VAL A 4 10.58 -5.44 2.01
C VAL A 4 10.56 -4.02 1.47
N GLY A 5 9.45 -3.31 1.67
CA GLY A 5 9.32 -1.90 1.35
C GLY A 5 9.06 -1.04 2.57
N ALA A 6 9.03 0.26 2.35
CA ALA A 6 8.59 1.23 3.35
C ALA A 6 7.92 2.44 2.69
N TYR A 7 6.98 3.04 3.40
CA TYR A 7 6.63 4.44 3.22
C TYR A 7 7.36 5.29 4.26
N VAL A 8 7.99 6.38 3.80
CA VAL A 8 8.86 7.23 4.62
C VAL A 8 8.54 8.73 4.45
N GLY A 9 7.34 9.06 3.94
CA GLY A 9 6.95 10.46 3.73
C GLY A 9 7.35 11.07 2.38
N ASN A 10 7.50 10.26 1.32
CA ASN A 10 8.04 10.70 0.01
C ASN A 10 9.39 11.43 0.13
N ASP A 11 10.27 10.96 1.03
CA ASP A 11 11.57 11.59 1.29
C ASP A 11 12.73 10.63 0.97
N VAL A 12 13.66 11.08 0.14
CA VAL A 12 14.81 10.27 -0.33
C VAL A 12 15.81 10.00 0.78
N GLU A 13 16.03 10.95 1.70
CA GLU A 13 16.93 10.74 2.83
C GLU A 13 16.31 9.78 3.83
N ALA A 14 15.03 9.96 4.16
CA ALA A 14 14.29 9.03 5.02
C ALA A 14 14.29 7.61 4.45
N ALA A 15 14.18 7.44 3.12
CA ALA A 15 14.31 6.15 2.46
C ALA A 15 15.70 5.52 2.68
N ARG A 16 16.77 6.32 2.53
CA ARG A 16 18.15 5.88 2.79
C ARG A 16 18.38 5.57 4.26
N ARG A 17 17.75 6.32 5.16
CA ARG A 17 17.80 6.10 6.61
C ARG A 17 17.13 4.80 7.01
N PHE A 18 15.93 4.54 6.48
CA PHE A 18 15.23 3.27 6.67
C PHE A 18 16.11 2.10 6.27
N GLU A 19 16.70 2.15 5.07
CA GLU A 19 17.61 1.10 4.62
C GLU A 19 18.81 0.91 5.56
N ARG A 20 19.43 1.98 6.07
CA ARG A 20 20.56 1.86 7.01
C ARG A 20 20.14 1.23 8.35
N VAL A 21 18.96 1.60 8.87
CA VAL A 21 18.46 1.11 10.16
C VAL A 21 17.99 -0.35 10.06
N VAL A 22 17.20 -0.66 9.03
CA VAL A 22 16.63 -2.00 8.82
C VAL A 22 17.62 -2.95 8.15
N GLY A 23 18.62 -2.43 7.44
CA GLY A 23 19.59 -3.22 6.69
C GLY A 23 19.03 -3.85 5.41
N ARG A 24 17.83 -3.45 4.98
CA ARG A 24 17.19 -3.85 3.71
C ARG A 24 16.10 -2.86 3.32
N LEU A 25 15.98 -2.62 2.02
CA LEU A 25 14.83 -1.96 1.40
C LEU A 25 14.83 -2.41 -0.06
N ASP A 26 13.83 -3.15 -0.51
CA ASP A 26 13.76 -3.67 -1.89
C ASP A 26 13.02 -2.70 -2.81
N PHE A 27 12.05 -1.95 -2.28
CA PHE A 27 11.28 -0.94 -3.00
C PHE A 27 10.81 0.17 -2.06
N ILE A 28 10.42 1.32 -2.62
CA ILE A 28 9.82 2.42 -1.85
C ILE A 28 8.34 2.59 -2.18
N SER A 29 7.51 2.81 -1.17
CA SER A 29 6.10 3.18 -1.36
C SER A 29 5.99 4.69 -1.47
N LEU A 30 5.31 5.19 -2.50
CA LEU A 30 5.16 6.62 -2.79
C LEU A 30 3.69 7.00 -2.87
N PHE A 31 3.33 8.17 -2.34
CA PHE A 31 1.93 8.62 -2.26
C PHE A 31 1.71 9.91 -3.03
N VAL A 32 0.80 9.87 -4.00
CA VAL A 32 0.42 11.01 -4.82
C VAL A 32 -0.63 11.86 -4.10
N GLY A 33 -0.59 13.17 -4.32
CA GLY A 33 -1.51 14.15 -3.75
C GLY A 33 -2.95 14.01 -4.27
N GLU A 34 -3.89 14.44 -3.46
CA GLU A 34 -5.33 14.34 -3.70
C GLU A 34 -6.12 15.59 -3.27
N ALA A 35 -5.42 16.69 -2.97
CA ALA A 35 -6.04 17.92 -2.50
C ALA A 35 -6.84 18.63 -3.61
N SER A 36 -6.47 18.41 -4.87
CA SER A 36 -7.18 18.90 -6.04
C SER A 36 -6.72 18.13 -7.29
N ALA A 37 -7.35 18.44 -8.42
CA ALA A 37 -6.98 17.87 -9.71
C ALA A 37 -5.57 18.30 -10.17
N ASP A 38 -5.12 19.47 -9.73
CA ASP A 38 -3.82 20.03 -10.08
C ASP A 38 -2.74 19.55 -9.10
N ASP A 39 -3.09 19.39 -7.82
CA ASP A 39 -2.23 18.73 -6.82
C ASP A 39 -1.96 17.27 -7.22
N PHE A 40 -2.97 16.55 -7.69
CA PHE A 40 -2.82 15.18 -8.19
C PHE A 40 -1.74 15.08 -9.27
N ILE A 41 -1.84 15.86 -10.35
CA ILE A 41 -0.88 15.75 -11.45
C ILE A 41 0.48 16.39 -11.12
N GLY A 42 0.47 17.49 -10.36
CA GLY A 42 1.67 18.19 -9.93
C GLY A 42 2.54 17.33 -9.02
N SER A 43 1.92 16.65 -8.05
CA SER A 43 2.63 15.74 -7.14
C SER A 43 3.15 14.50 -7.85
N VAL A 44 2.43 13.92 -8.84
CA VAL A 44 2.99 12.83 -9.67
C VAL A 44 4.31 13.25 -10.33
N SER A 45 4.35 14.44 -10.94
CA SER A 45 5.56 14.95 -11.58
C SER A 45 6.67 15.19 -10.56
N TRP A 46 6.36 15.90 -9.47
CA TRP A 46 7.34 16.25 -8.45
C TRP A 46 7.97 15.01 -7.79
N ILE A 47 7.16 14.01 -7.43
CA ILE A 47 7.66 12.76 -6.83
C ILE A 47 8.51 11.97 -7.83
N ALA A 48 8.07 11.90 -9.10
CA ALA A 48 8.82 11.19 -10.14
C ALA A 48 10.21 11.80 -10.37
N ASP A 49 10.32 13.14 -10.33
CA ASP A 49 11.58 13.86 -10.43
C ASP A 49 12.43 13.66 -9.16
N LEU A 50 11.82 13.78 -7.97
CA LEU A 50 12.49 13.60 -6.69
C LEU A 50 13.15 12.21 -6.57
N PHE A 51 12.50 11.16 -7.06
CA PHE A 51 12.98 9.78 -7.01
C PHE A 51 13.67 9.30 -8.30
N ALA A 52 13.89 10.17 -9.29
CA ALA A 52 14.49 9.80 -10.59
C ALA A 52 15.86 9.12 -10.43
N GLY A 53 16.69 9.62 -9.51
CA GLY A 53 18.01 9.07 -9.19
C GLY A 53 18.02 8.01 -8.07
N PHE A 54 16.87 7.66 -7.50
CA PHE A 54 16.81 6.61 -6.49
C PHE A 54 16.94 5.24 -7.18
N ALA A 55 17.73 4.31 -6.64
CA ALA A 55 18.06 3.07 -7.36
C ALA A 55 16.93 2.03 -7.33
N LYS A 56 16.04 2.09 -6.34
CA LYS A 56 15.11 1.00 -6.01
C LYS A 56 13.71 1.25 -6.52
N PRO A 57 13.02 0.25 -7.08
CA PRO A 57 11.68 0.39 -7.66
C PRO A 57 10.69 1.04 -6.69
N ALA A 58 9.63 1.64 -7.24
CA ALA A 58 8.56 2.22 -6.47
C ALA A 58 7.25 1.46 -6.64
N VAL A 59 6.47 1.39 -5.55
CA VAL A 59 5.04 1.08 -5.57
C VAL A 59 4.28 2.39 -5.40
N TRP A 60 3.48 2.75 -6.39
CA TRP A 60 2.82 4.05 -6.46
C TRP A 60 1.39 3.97 -5.91
N SER A 61 1.12 4.65 -4.81
CA SER A 61 -0.23 4.90 -4.33
C SER A 61 -0.80 6.11 -5.06
N VAL A 62 -1.65 5.85 -6.05
CA VAL A 62 -2.24 6.85 -6.94
C VAL A 62 -3.73 6.98 -6.61
N PRO A 63 -4.18 8.12 -6.06
CA PRO A 63 -5.58 8.37 -5.76
C PRO A 63 -6.50 8.00 -6.92
N LEU A 64 -7.62 7.35 -6.62
CA LEU A 64 -8.64 7.09 -7.63
C LEU A 64 -9.30 8.41 -8.06
N ILE A 65 -9.56 9.27 -7.07
CA ILE A 65 -10.10 10.63 -7.24
C ILE A 65 -9.46 11.58 -6.22
N TRP A 66 -9.61 12.89 -6.45
CA TRP A 66 -9.14 13.99 -5.61
C TRP A 66 -10.32 14.82 -5.09
N ALA A 67 -10.05 15.82 -4.23
CA ALA A 67 -11.10 16.66 -3.69
C ALA A 67 -11.89 17.38 -4.80
N GLY A 68 -13.22 17.26 -4.75
CA GLY A 68 -14.13 17.84 -5.74
C GLY A 68 -14.49 16.92 -6.91
N ALA A 69 -13.85 15.75 -7.05
CA ALA A 69 -14.31 14.69 -7.94
C ALA A 69 -15.12 13.64 -7.19
N THR A 70 -16.03 12.95 -7.87
CA THR A 70 -16.84 11.86 -7.31
C THR A 70 -16.53 10.52 -7.99
N LEU A 71 -16.96 9.41 -7.37
CA LEU A 71 -16.89 8.10 -8.02
C LEU A 71 -17.71 8.04 -9.32
N ALA A 72 -18.81 8.80 -9.40
CA ALA A 72 -19.61 8.91 -10.62
C ALA A 72 -18.83 9.64 -11.74
N ASP A 73 -18.11 10.72 -11.42
CA ASP A 73 -17.23 11.42 -12.38
C ASP A 73 -16.08 10.52 -12.84
N ALA A 74 -15.52 9.73 -11.92
CA ALA A 74 -14.46 8.79 -12.27
C ALA A 74 -14.99 7.67 -13.19
N ALA A 75 -16.14 7.08 -12.86
CA ALA A 75 -16.78 6.05 -13.69
C ALA A 75 -17.24 6.60 -15.06
N GLY A 76 -17.69 7.86 -15.09
CA GLY A 76 -18.14 8.58 -16.29
C GLY A 76 -17.01 9.06 -17.20
N GLY A 77 -15.75 8.98 -16.75
CA GLY A 77 -14.56 9.29 -17.54
C GLY A 77 -14.07 10.73 -17.45
N GLN A 78 -14.63 11.55 -16.54
CA GLN A 78 -14.19 12.91 -16.32
C GLN A 78 -12.74 12.99 -15.78
N CYS A 79 -12.24 11.92 -15.18
CA CYS A 79 -10.86 11.82 -14.68
C CYS A 79 -9.83 11.30 -15.71
N ASP A 80 -10.28 10.80 -16.87
CA ASP A 80 -9.44 10.06 -17.84
C ASP A 80 -8.21 10.85 -18.32
N SER A 81 -8.36 12.16 -18.55
CA SER A 81 -7.28 13.01 -19.07
C SER A 81 -6.12 13.09 -18.08
N ARG A 82 -6.43 13.28 -16.78
CA ARG A 82 -5.43 13.37 -15.70
C ARG A 82 -4.82 12.02 -15.38
N TRP A 83 -5.60 10.95 -15.33
CA TRP A 83 -5.06 9.59 -15.17
C TRP A 83 -4.11 9.24 -16.31
N ARG A 84 -4.43 9.58 -17.56
CA ARG A 84 -3.54 9.35 -18.72
C ARG A 84 -2.26 10.16 -18.64
N ALA A 85 -2.33 11.40 -18.15
CA ALA A 85 -1.15 12.23 -17.93
C ALA A 85 -0.24 11.61 -16.86
N ALA A 86 -0.81 11.20 -15.72
CA ALA A 86 -0.07 10.51 -14.66
C ALA A 86 0.57 9.21 -15.17
N ALA A 87 -0.17 8.37 -15.90
CA ALA A 87 0.35 7.14 -16.50
C ALA A 87 1.52 7.38 -17.47
N ARG A 88 1.53 8.50 -18.21
CA ARG A 88 2.66 8.87 -19.09
C ARG A 88 3.90 9.30 -18.31
N ILE A 89 3.72 10.00 -17.18
CA ILE A 89 4.83 10.37 -16.31
C ILE A 89 5.41 9.11 -15.67
N LEU A 90 4.57 8.28 -15.06
CA LEU A 90 5.00 7.06 -14.36
C LEU A 90 5.58 6.01 -15.30
N SER A 91 5.14 5.93 -16.57
CA SER A 91 5.77 5.03 -17.54
C SER A 91 7.16 5.53 -17.99
N ARG A 92 7.41 6.84 -17.96
CA ARG A 92 8.75 7.37 -18.27
C ARG A 92 9.66 7.35 -17.04
N HIS A 93 9.08 7.31 -15.84
CA HIS A 93 9.83 7.10 -14.61
C HIS A 93 10.46 5.69 -14.66
N ARG A 94 11.79 5.66 -14.77
CA ARG A 94 12.61 4.46 -14.93
C ARG A 94 12.15 3.58 -16.10
N PRO A 95 12.50 3.95 -17.34
CA PRO A 95 12.06 3.23 -18.53
C PRO A 95 12.50 1.76 -18.53
N ASP A 96 13.61 1.44 -17.88
CA ASP A 96 14.17 0.08 -17.79
C ASP A 96 13.45 -0.81 -16.75
N GLN A 97 12.59 -0.24 -15.90
CA GLN A 97 11.83 -1.01 -14.93
C GLN A 97 10.76 -1.85 -15.65
N ALA A 98 10.86 -3.18 -15.59
CA ALA A 98 9.95 -4.06 -16.33
C ALA A 98 8.47 -3.94 -15.90
N ILE A 99 8.20 -3.73 -14.62
CA ILE A 99 6.86 -3.67 -14.04
C ILE A 99 6.72 -2.43 -13.15
N VAL A 100 5.64 -1.67 -13.31
CA VAL A 100 5.31 -0.54 -12.43
C VAL A 100 4.05 -0.88 -11.63
N TYR A 101 4.20 -1.04 -10.31
CA TYR A 101 3.08 -1.35 -9.43
C TYR A 101 2.33 -0.08 -9.02
N VAL A 102 1.01 -0.12 -9.12
CA VAL A 102 0.10 0.98 -8.79
C VAL A 102 -0.99 0.47 -7.85
N ARG A 103 -1.09 1.05 -6.65
CA ARG A 103 -2.22 0.89 -5.75
C ARG A 103 -3.13 2.09 -5.93
N THR A 104 -4.39 1.84 -6.27
CA THR A 104 -5.38 2.91 -6.44
C THR A 104 -6.64 2.59 -5.66
N GLY A 105 -7.34 3.62 -5.20
CA GLY A 105 -8.58 3.45 -4.47
C GLY A 105 -8.44 2.63 -3.18
N TRP A 106 -7.32 2.72 -2.46
CA TRP A 106 -7.06 1.93 -1.25
C TRP A 106 -8.00 2.27 -0.09
N GLU A 107 -8.20 1.33 0.84
CA GLU A 107 -9.04 1.49 2.03
C GLU A 107 -10.48 1.95 1.72
N GLN A 108 -10.97 1.59 0.53
CA GLN A 108 -12.28 1.99 0.02
C GLN A 108 -13.45 1.48 0.87
N ASN A 109 -13.24 0.45 1.68
CA ASN A 109 -14.23 -0.12 2.60
C ASN A 109 -14.31 0.62 3.95
N GLY A 110 -13.41 1.58 4.19
CA GLY A 110 -13.49 2.53 5.30
C GLY A 110 -14.42 3.71 5.00
N THR A 111 -14.25 4.79 5.76
CA THR A 111 -15.05 6.03 5.58
C THR A 111 -14.20 7.28 5.36
N TRP A 112 -12.89 7.22 5.51
CA TRP A 112 -12.03 8.42 5.52
C TRP A 112 -11.49 8.81 4.14
N MET A 113 -11.41 7.87 3.21
CA MET A 113 -10.91 8.15 1.86
C MET A 113 -11.93 8.88 1.00
N LYS A 114 -11.47 9.76 0.12
CA LYS A 114 -12.34 10.49 -0.83
C LYS A 114 -13.10 9.54 -1.78
N TRP A 115 -12.52 8.38 -2.07
CA TRP A 115 -13.11 7.29 -2.86
C TRP A 115 -13.72 6.17 -2.01
N ALA A 116 -13.97 6.40 -0.71
CA ALA A 116 -14.68 5.41 0.10
C ALA A 116 -16.00 5.02 -0.60
N ALA A 117 -16.21 3.72 -0.79
CA ALA A 117 -17.29 3.21 -1.62
C ALA A 117 -18.67 3.53 -1.02
N ARG A 118 -18.86 3.33 0.29
CA ARG A 118 -20.07 3.76 1.04
C ARG A 118 -21.41 3.48 0.33
N ASN A 119 -21.70 2.25 -0.08
CA ASN A 119 -22.89 1.85 -0.87
C ASN A 119 -22.89 2.30 -2.35
N HIS A 120 -21.74 2.77 -2.86
CA HIS A 120 -21.49 3.07 -4.26
C HIS A 120 -20.47 2.08 -4.87
N GLU A 121 -20.51 0.81 -4.45
CA GLU A 121 -19.59 -0.25 -4.86
C GLU A 121 -19.50 -0.37 -6.38
N ARG A 122 -20.64 -0.25 -7.06
CA ARG A 122 -20.70 -0.28 -8.53
C ARG A 122 -19.89 0.87 -9.15
N GLN A 123 -20.04 2.09 -8.64
CA GLN A 123 -19.32 3.25 -9.14
C GLN A 123 -17.82 3.14 -8.83
N PHE A 124 -17.45 2.65 -7.64
CA PHE A 124 -16.06 2.33 -7.32
C PHE A 124 -15.47 1.33 -8.31
N ASN A 125 -16.17 0.21 -8.56
CA ASN A 125 -15.72 -0.82 -9.48
C ASN A 125 -15.57 -0.29 -10.91
N ASP A 126 -16.55 0.46 -11.39
CA ASP A 126 -16.51 1.03 -12.75
C ASP A 126 -15.40 2.09 -12.89
N ALA A 127 -15.18 2.92 -11.87
CA ALA A 127 -14.06 3.86 -11.81
C ALA A 127 -12.70 3.14 -11.78
N PHE A 128 -12.54 2.11 -10.95
CA PHE A 128 -11.30 1.33 -10.86
C PHE A 128 -10.97 0.68 -12.21
N ARG A 129 -11.95 0.01 -12.84
CA ARG A 129 -11.80 -0.61 -14.16
C ARG A 129 -11.36 0.41 -15.20
N ARG A 130 -11.96 1.60 -15.17
CA ARG A 130 -11.64 2.68 -16.09
C ARG A 130 -10.23 3.22 -15.88
N PHE A 131 -9.82 3.44 -14.64
CA PHE A 131 -8.46 3.83 -14.26
C PHE A 131 -7.44 2.82 -14.83
N VAL A 132 -7.67 1.53 -14.60
CA VAL A 132 -6.82 0.44 -15.12
C VAL A 132 -6.74 0.48 -16.65
N ALA A 133 -7.87 0.62 -17.34
CA ALA A 133 -7.90 0.69 -18.79
C ALA A 133 -7.11 1.90 -19.32
N VAL A 134 -7.26 3.07 -18.69
CA VAL A 134 -6.52 4.29 -19.06
C VAL A 134 -5.01 4.09 -18.88
N PHE A 135 -4.57 3.56 -17.74
CA PHE A 135 -3.14 3.30 -17.51
C PHE A 135 -2.57 2.26 -18.48
N ARG A 136 -3.29 1.13 -18.70
CA ARG A 136 -2.87 0.08 -19.64
C ARG A 136 -2.84 0.57 -21.09
N SER A 137 -3.67 1.56 -21.47
CA SER A 137 -3.60 2.20 -22.79
C SER A 137 -2.30 2.98 -23.02
N VAL A 138 -1.60 3.37 -21.95
CA VAL A 138 -0.30 4.05 -22.02
C VAL A 138 0.86 3.06 -21.95
N SER A 139 0.78 2.06 -21.08
CA SER A 139 1.79 1.02 -20.99
C SER A 139 1.25 -0.29 -20.39
N ILE A 140 1.61 -1.42 -21.01
CA ILE A 140 1.28 -2.76 -20.50
C ILE A 140 2.08 -3.18 -19.26
N ARG A 141 3.07 -2.36 -18.83
CA ARG A 141 3.92 -2.64 -17.67
C ARG A 141 3.22 -2.39 -16.32
N PHE A 142 2.12 -1.66 -16.31
CA PHE A 142 1.40 -1.38 -15.07
C PHE A 142 0.76 -2.64 -14.49
N ARG A 143 0.88 -2.80 -13.17
CA ARG A 143 0.21 -3.84 -12.38
C ARG A 143 -0.54 -3.19 -11.24
N PHE A 144 -1.78 -3.61 -11.01
CA PHE A 144 -2.72 -2.92 -10.12
C PHE A 144 -3.00 -3.70 -8.84
N ILE A 145 -3.05 -2.96 -7.73
CA ILE A 145 -3.30 -3.51 -6.39
C ILE A 145 -4.67 -3.02 -5.93
N TRP A 146 -5.57 -3.96 -5.64
CA TRP A 146 -6.82 -3.70 -4.92
C TRP A 146 -6.58 -3.93 -3.43
N CYS A 147 -6.85 -2.93 -2.59
CA CYS A 147 -6.34 -2.91 -1.21
C CYS A 147 -7.35 -2.34 -0.21
N PRO A 148 -8.26 -3.15 0.36
CA PRO A 148 -9.09 -2.73 1.50
C PRO A 148 -8.28 -2.49 2.79
N ASN A 149 -8.93 -1.85 3.76
CA ASN A 149 -8.49 -1.78 5.15
C ASN A 149 -9.08 -2.96 5.96
N ILE A 150 -8.34 -3.43 6.95
CA ILE A 150 -8.78 -4.47 7.89
C ILE A 150 -10.00 -4.04 8.72
N ASP A 151 -10.87 -5.00 9.06
CA ASP A 151 -11.93 -4.83 10.06
C ASP A 151 -12.90 -3.65 9.81
N GLN A 152 -13.16 -3.34 8.53
CA GLN A 152 -14.19 -2.38 8.12
C GLN A 152 -15.41 -3.10 7.53
N GLN A 153 -16.18 -2.42 6.66
CA GLN A 153 -17.25 -3.06 5.90
C GLN A 153 -16.68 -4.18 5.00
N ASP A 154 -17.53 -5.16 4.65
CA ASP A 154 -17.15 -6.22 3.70
C ASP A 154 -16.59 -5.58 2.43
N PRO A 155 -15.29 -5.78 2.12
CA PRO A 155 -14.72 -5.18 0.94
C PRO A 155 -15.08 -5.96 -0.32
N SER A 156 -15.56 -7.21 -0.23
CA SER A 156 -15.79 -8.08 -1.39
C SER A 156 -16.65 -7.47 -2.51
N PRO A 157 -17.69 -6.65 -2.22
CA PRO A 157 -18.48 -5.97 -3.25
C PRO A 157 -17.70 -4.91 -4.06
N THR A 158 -16.59 -4.40 -3.52
CA THR A 158 -15.70 -3.43 -4.18
C THR A 158 -14.57 -4.08 -4.97
N PHE A 159 -14.59 -5.41 -5.14
CA PHE A 159 -13.62 -6.10 -5.99
C PHE A 159 -14.00 -5.91 -7.47
N PRO A 160 -13.17 -5.20 -8.27
CA PRO A 160 -13.54 -4.80 -9.64
C PRO A 160 -13.48 -5.96 -10.64
N GLY A 161 -12.99 -7.13 -10.23
CA GLY A 161 -12.87 -8.32 -11.06
C GLY A 161 -11.42 -8.68 -11.36
N VAL A 162 -11.20 -9.98 -11.59
CA VAL A 162 -9.87 -10.61 -11.68
C VAL A 162 -8.99 -10.06 -12.81
N ASP A 163 -9.59 -9.53 -13.88
CA ASP A 163 -8.87 -8.99 -15.04
C ASP A 163 -8.28 -7.58 -14.78
N PHE A 164 -8.79 -6.88 -13.77
CA PHE A 164 -8.38 -5.52 -13.43
C PHE A 164 -7.42 -5.45 -12.25
N VAL A 165 -7.22 -6.56 -11.54
CA VAL A 165 -6.39 -6.64 -10.34
C VAL A 165 -5.27 -7.64 -10.56
N ASP A 166 -4.03 -7.19 -10.37
CA ASP A 166 -2.85 -8.03 -10.49
C ASP A 166 -2.41 -8.58 -9.12
N LEU A 167 -2.64 -7.84 -8.04
CA LEU A 167 -2.32 -8.24 -6.66
C LEU A 167 -3.44 -7.82 -5.71
N ILE A 168 -3.67 -8.63 -4.67
CA ILE A 168 -4.66 -8.36 -3.63
C ILE A 168 -3.92 -7.94 -2.37
N GLY A 169 -4.19 -6.71 -1.93
CA GLY A 169 -3.58 -6.06 -0.79
C GLY A 169 -4.52 -5.95 0.40
N LEU A 170 -3.94 -5.75 1.59
CA LEU A 170 -4.65 -5.33 2.78
C LEU A 170 -3.78 -4.34 3.54
N ASP A 171 -4.38 -3.25 3.99
CA ASP A 171 -3.76 -2.32 4.91
C ASP A 171 -4.21 -2.63 6.33
N PHE A 172 -3.27 -2.72 7.27
CA PHE A 172 -3.56 -3.04 8.66
C PHE A 172 -2.54 -2.46 9.62
N TYR A 173 -3.02 -1.91 10.73
CA TYR A 173 -2.18 -1.24 11.72
C TYR A 173 -2.53 -1.70 13.12
N HIS A 174 -1.52 -1.80 13.98
CA HIS A 174 -1.74 -1.94 15.42
C HIS A 174 -1.86 -0.56 16.08
N PHE A 175 -2.90 -0.38 16.90
CA PHE A 175 -3.08 0.77 17.77
C PHE A 175 -3.48 0.31 19.18
N PRO A 176 -2.72 0.64 20.24
CA PRO A 176 -3.02 0.20 21.61
C PRO A 176 -4.36 0.73 22.15
N LYS A 177 -4.95 1.74 21.50
CA LYS A 177 -6.28 2.26 21.84
C LYS A 177 -7.40 1.25 21.50
N TRP A 178 -7.21 0.45 20.46
CA TRP A 178 -8.25 -0.40 19.87
C TRP A 178 -7.87 -1.88 19.85
N ASP A 179 -6.58 -2.18 19.85
CA ASP A 179 -6.05 -3.53 19.74
C ASP A 179 -5.42 -4.00 21.06
N PRO A 180 -5.31 -5.32 21.28
CA PRO A 180 -4.54 -5.85 22.40
C PRO A 180 -3.12 -5.30 22.43
N ILE A 181 -2.62 -5.02 23.63
CA ILE A 181 -1.25 -4.52 23.86
C ILE A 181 -0.21 -5.63 23.91
N GLU A 182 -0.62 -6.86 24.20
CA GLU A 182 0.29 -8.01 24.24
C GLU A 182 0.59 -8.50 22.82
N PRO A 183 1.86 -8.66 22.41
CA PRO A 183 2.23 -8.93 21.02
C PRO A 183 1.53 -10.14 20.39
N LEU A 184 1.48 -11.27 21.11
CA LEU A 184 0.83 -12.48 20.61
C LEU A 184 -0.69 -12.30 20.48
N ALA A 185 -1.34 -11.71 21.48
CA ALA A 185 -2.77 -11.46 21.43
C ALA A 185 -3.12 -10.47 20.31
N SER A 186 -2.28 -9.45 20.11
CA SER A 186 -2.41 -8.49 19.03
C SER A 186 -2.30 -9.17 17.67
N TRP A 187 -1.27 -10.00 17.47
CA TRP A 187 -1.12 -10.77 16.23
C TRP A 187 -2.31 -11.70 15.97
N THR A 188 -2.73 -12.49 16.96
CA THR A 188 -3.91 -13.35 16.84
C THR A 188 -5.17 -12.55 16.49
N HIS A 189 -5.33 -11.36 17.05
CA HIS A 189 -6.43 -10.46 16.73
C HIS A 189 -6.38 -10.01 15.26
N MET A 190 -5.21 -9.61 14.75
CA MET A 190 -5.02 -9.20 13.35
C MET A 190 -5.36 -10.32 12.37
N VAL A 191 -4.99 -11.56 12.70
CA VAL A 191 -5.26 -12.72 11.86
C VAL A 191 -6.74 -13.08 11.81
N THR A 192 -7.42 -13.06 12.97
CA THR A 192 -8.73 -13.71 13.13
C THR A 192 -9.93 -12.76 13.09
N ARG A 193 -9.72 -11.44 13.21
CA ARG A 193 -10.81 -10.46 13.17
C ARG A 193 -11.52 -10.39 11.82
N PRO A 194 -12.75 -9.83 11.76
CA PRO A 194 -13.48 -9.65 10.51
C PRO A 194 -12.61 -9.01 9.43
N TYR A 195 -12.63 -9.59 8.23
CA TYR A 195 -11.81 -9.16 7.09
C TYR A 195 -10.30 -9.05 7.43
N GLY A 196 -9.85 -9.82 8.42
CA GLY A 196 -8.46 -9.91 8.89
C GLY A 196 -7.53 -10.67 7.95
N LEU A 197 -6.29 -10.90 8.40
CA LEU A 197 -5.25 -11.48 7.55
C LEU A 197 -5.64 -12.85 6.97
N GLN A 198 -6.35 -13.68 7.75
CA GLN A 198 -6.80 -14.99 7.27
C GLN A 198 -7.88 -14.86 6.18
N TRP A 199 -8.90 -14.01 6.41
CA TRP A 199 -9.94 -13.76 5.41
C TRP A 199 -9.34 -13.22 4.11
N HIS A 200 -8.40 -12.28 4.22
CA HIS A 200 -7.71 -11.67 3.09
C HIS A 200 -6.91 -12.69 2.28
N LEU A 201 -6.14 -13.54 2.97
CA LEU A 201 -5.38 -14.63 2.35
C LEU A 201 -6.31 -15.61 1.60
N ASP A 202 -7.42 -16.00 2.22
CA ASP A 202 -8.38 -16.90 1.60
C ASP A 202 -9.11 -16.26 0.41
N PHE A 203 -9.43 -14.96 0.50
CA PHE A 203 -9.99 -14.21 -0.61
C PHE A 203 -9.03 -14.19 -1.79
N ALA A 204 -7.76 -13.84 -1.56
CA ALA A 204 -6.76 -13.78 -2.62
C ALA A 204 -6.51 -15.14 -3.28
N ARG A 205 -6.47 -16.22 -2.49
CA ARG A 205 -6.37 -17.60 -2.99
C ARG A 205 -7.54 -17.97 -3.91
N ARG A 206 -8.77 -17.62 -3.54
CA ARG A 206 -9.95 -17.83 -4.40
C ARG A 206 -9.84 -17.09 -5.73
N GLN A 207 -9.26 -15.89 -5.73
CA GLN A 207 -9.02 -15.12 -6.96
C GLN A 207 -7.75 -15.55 -7.72
N LYS A 208 -6.94 -16.45 -7.14
CA LYS A 208 -5.64 -16.90 -7.68
C LYS A 208 -4.69 -15.73 -7.92
N LYS A 209 -4.63 -14.78 -6.98
CA LYS A 209 -3.74 -13.61 -7.05
C LYS A 209 -2.72 -13.61 -5.91
N PRO A 210 -1.50 -13.08 -6.17
CA PRO A 210 -0.52 -12.84 -5.12
C PRO A 210 -1.05 -11.91 -4.04
N VAL A 211 -0.59 -12.13 -2.81
CA VAL A 211 -0.94 -11.34 -1.63
C VAL A 211 0.15 -10.31 -1.36
N VAL A 212 -0.25 -9.09 -1.03
CA VAL A 212 0.66 -8.02 -0.60
C VAL A 212 0.13 -7.29 0.63
N TYR A 213 1.01 -6.60 1.34
CA TYR A 213 0.64 -5.68 2.42
C TYR A 213 1.20 -4.29 2.13
N PRO A 214 0.50 -3.46 1.35
CA PRO A 214 1.01 -2.15 0.93
C PRO A 214 1.26 -1.21 2.11
N GLU A 215 0.50 -1.36 3.19
CA GLU A 215 0.72 -0.67 4.43
C GLU A 215 0.55 -1.58 5.65
N TRP A 216 1.51 -1.51 6.57
CA TRP A 216 1.31 -1.94 7.95
C TRP A 216 2.25 -1.24 8.91
N GLY A 217 1.89 -1.21 10.20
CA GLY A 217 2.70 -0.58 11.24
C GLY A 217 2.32 -1.00 12.65
N VAL A 218 3.22 -0.73 13.61
CA VAL A 218 2.98 -0.95 15.04
C VAL A 218 3.28 0.29 15.87
N CYS A 219 2.48 0.53 16.91
CA CYS A 219 2.59 1.67 17.83
C CYS A 219 3.19 1.26 19.19
N SER A 220 4.27 0.47 19.19
CA SER A 220 4.84 -0.08 20.44
C SER A 220 6.30 -0.47 20.29
N ASP A 221 7.08 -0.25 21.34
CA ASP A 221 8.47 -0.71 21.42
C ASP A 221 8.62 -2.16 21.95
N ASN A 222 7.52 -2.77 22.41
CA ASN A 222 7.53 -4.14 22.94
C ASN A 222 7.08 -5.18 21.90
N PHE A 223 7.20 -4.90 20.61
CA PHE A 223 6.53 -5.67 19.55
C PHE A 223 7.45 -6.65 18.81
N GLY A 224 8.62 -6.98 19.35
CA GLY A 224 9.55 -7.93 18.72
C GLY A 224 8.90 -9.27 18.34
N ALA A 225 8.14 -9.88 19.25
CA ALA A 225 7.43 -11.13 18.95
C ALA A 225 6.33 -10.96 17.87
N TYR A 226 5.68 -9.80 17.80
CA TYR A 226 4.72 -9.50 16.73
C TYR A 226 5.42 -9.42 15.37
N ILE A 227 6.59 -8.78 15.33
CA ILE A 227 7.41 -8.68 14.11
C ILE A 227 7.86 -10.07 13.64
N ASP A 228 8.31 -10.94 14.55
CA ASP A 228 8.69 -12.31 14.21
C ASP A 228 7.50 -13.10 13.65
N LEU A 229 6.31 -12.94 14.23
CA LEU A 229 5.08 -13.56 13.73
C LEU A 229 4.67 -13.03 12.35
N MET A 230 4.86 -11.73 12.09
CA MET A 230 4.64 -11.14 10.77
C MET A 230 5.61 -11.70 9.72
N ALA A 231 6.89 -11.87 10.07
CA ALA A 231 7.87 -12.47 9.18
C ALA A 231 7.56 -13.95 8.88
N GLU A 232 7.17 -14.71 9.91
CA GLU A 232 6.73 -16.10 9.75
C GLU A 232 5.47 -16.20 8.87
N TRP A 233 4.51 -15.30 9.06
CA TRP A 233 3.33 -15.23 8.22
C TRP A 233 3.67 -14.92 6.76
N CYS A 234 4.57 -13.96 6.53
CA CYS A 234 5.07 -13.65 5.20
C CYS A 234 5.67 -14.87 4.50
N ARG A 235 6.47 -15.65 5.23
CA ARG A 235 7.13 -16.85 4.74
C ARG A 235 6.16 -18.01 4.50
N SER A 236 5.28 -18.29 5.46
CA SER A 236 4.36 -19.44 5.41
C SER A 236 3.17 -19.24 4.48
N SER A 237 2.84 -17.99 4.15
CA SER A 237 1.70 -17.62 3.30
C SER A 237 2.10 -17.11 1.91
N ASP A 238 3.37 -17.24 1.52
CA ASP A 238 3.90 -16.79 0.23
C ASP A 238 3.56 -15.33 -0.11
N ILE A 239 3.69 -14.44 0.88
CA ILE A 239 3.41 -13.02 0.69
C ILE A 239 4.44 -12.43 -0.28
N PHE A 240 3.97 -11.75 -1.32
CA PHE A 240 4.83 -11.26 -2.40
C PHE A 240 5.67 -10.06 -1.93
N PHE A 241 5.02 -9.06 -1.31
CA PHE A 241 5.72 -7.96 -0.65
C PHE A 241 4.92 -7.40 0.53
N HIS A 242 5.62 -6.71 1.42
CA HIS A 242 5.00 -5.80 2.39
C HIS A 242 5.72 -4.46 2.40
N SER A 243 5.04 -3.40 2.83
CA SER A 243 5.61 -2.08 3.02
C SER A 243 5.26 -1.55 4.41
N TYR A 244 6.29 -1.31 5.22
CA TYR A 244 6.11 -0.80 6.58
C TYR A 244 5.90 0.72 6.56
N TRP A 245 4.99 1.22 7.39
CA TRP A 245 4.74 2.65 7.53
C TRP A 245 5.73 3.29 8.51
N ASP A 246 6.87 3.74 7.98
CA ASP A 246 7.93 4.41 8.75
C ASP A 246 7.76 5.94 8.72
N SER A 247 6.64 6.41 9.26
CA SER A 247 6.33 7.83 9.41
C SER A 247 5.49 8.05 10.64
N ASN A 248 5.55 9.25 11.22
CA ASN A 248 4.70 9.71 12.33
C ASN A 248 3.59 10.67 11.91
N ALA A 249 3.48 11.01 10.61
CA ALA A 249 2.60 12.08 10.15
C ALA A 249 1.10 11.77 10.26
N ALA A 250 0.71 10.53 9.93
CA ALA A 250 -0.70 10.07 9.96
C ALA A 250 -0.93 8.91 10.95
N TYR A 251 0.16 8.25 11.35
CA TYR A 251 0.19 7.07 12.19
C TYR A 251 1.51 7.13 12.96
N PRO A 252 1.59 6.91 14.29
CA PRO A 252 2.85 6.99 15.02
C PRO A 252 3.64 5.68 14.88
N GLY A 253 4.16 5.39 13.67
CA GLY A 253 4.78 4.10 13.34
C GLY A 253 6.28 4.13 13.10
N GLN A 254 6.91 5.31 13.15
CA GLN A 254 8.29 5.49 12.69
C GLN A 254 9.31 4.71 13.54
N LEU A 255 9.89 3.64 12.98
CA LEU A 255 10.97 2.87 13.59
C LEU A 255 12.30 3.62 13.54
N THR A 256 12.51 4.43 12.50
CA THR A 256 13.79 5.12 12.25
C THR A 256 14.02 6.38 13.09
N SER A 257 13.03 6.81 13.88
CA SER A 257 13.15 7.98 14.78
C SER A 257 13.85 7.65 16.10
N GLY A 258 13.99 6.37 16.43
CA GLY A 258 14.48 5.89 17.73
C GLY A 258 13.40 5.73 18.80
N GLN A 259 12.14 6.11 18.51
CA GLN A 259 11.03 5.98 19.46
C GLN A 259 10.68 4.52 19.80
N TYR A 260 10.93 3.60 18.87
CA TYR A 260 10.69 2.16 19.00
C TYR A 260 11.96 1.37 18.71
N ALA A 261 13.01 1.59 19.52
CA ALA A 261 14.33 1.02 19.30
C ALA A 261 14.36 -0.52 19.37
N ALA A 262 13.69 -1.13 20.35
CA ALA A 262 13.64 -2.58 20.50
C ALA A 262 12.81 -3.23 19.36
N THR A 263 11.67 -2.64 18.99
CA THR A 263 10.90 -3.11 17.83
C THR A 263 11.69 -2.93 16.52
N ALA A 264 12.44 -1.84 16.35
CA ALA A 264 13.28 -1.63 15.17
C ALA A 264 14.41 -2.68 15.07
N VAL A 265 15.02 -3.06 16.19
CA VAL A 265 16.01 -4.15 16.25
C VAL A 265 15.39 -5.48 15.84
N ALA A 266 14.18 -5.80 16.34
CA ALA A 266 13.47 -6.99 15.92
C ALA A 266 13.13 -6.96 14.42
N PHE A 267 12.67 -5.83 13.90
CA PHE A 267 12.39 -5.65 12.47
C PHE A 267 13.62 -5.91 11.62
N ARG A 268 14.77 -5.33 11.99
CA ARG A 268 16.05 -5.61 11.33
C ARG A 268 16.41 -7.10 11.38
N SER A 269 16.21 -7.76 12.52
CA SER A 269 16.52 -9.19 12.67
C SER A 269 15.62 -10.07 11.81
N ALA A 270 14.35 -9.70 11.65
CA ALA A 270 13.36 -10.49 10.92
C ALA A 270 13.36 -10.22 9.40
N PHE A 271 13.63 -8.98 8.98
CA PHE A 271 13.48 -8.55 7.57
C PHE A 271 14.77 -8.01 6.92
N GLY A 272 15.87 -7.84 7.67
CA GLY A 272 17.15 -7.41 7.11
C GLY A 272 17.76 -8.42 6.13
N LEU A 273 18.84 -8.05 5.41
CA LEU A 273 19.50 -8.94 4.44
C LEU A 273 20.09 -10.23 5.05
N HIS A 274 20.32 -10.24 6.36
CA HIS A 274 20.80 -11.40 7.12
C HIS A 274 19.74 -11.93 8.09
N SER A 275 18.46 -11.84 7.69
CA SER A 275 17.34 -12.36 8.46
C SER A 275 17.52 -13.84 8.78
N ARG A 276 17.17 -14.22 10.01
CA ARG A 276 17.22 -15.61 10.48
C ARG A 276 16.11 -16.47 9.91
#